data_AF-A0A1L3SPV1-F1
#
_entry.id   AF-A0A1L3SPV1-F1
#
_cell.length_a   1.000
_cell.length_b   1.000
_cell.length_c   1.000
_cell.angle_alpha   90.00
_cell.angle_beta   90.00
_cell.angle_gamma   90.00
#
_symmetry.space_group_name_H-M   'P 1'
#
loop_
_entity.id
_entity.type
_entity.pdbx_description
1 polymer ?
#
loop_
_entity_poly.entity_id
_entity_poly.type
_entity_poly.pdbx_seq_one_letter_code
_entity_poly.pdbx_strand_id
1 'polypeptide(L)'
;MDYYPPKNNPATEANPRPPYYDGNAQAGIKGSFVPGKAVEHPQREILAVIEAADIVPSANSTTQLLEAIKILIAQQTGTTPTPGGPTPYNHKQAFVYTGADQNFVVPAGAVMLKFKIWGGAGGIWSGDPNGSAGGFTLAEFNLADGPIEAGDALKIMVGQGGLALGINYSATENQDTAATYGFGGTTRVWGSDAGWPGGGLSGIFSGSGAIAAGEAAARALAIAGGGGGSVYRSRPGQPHSNGGYGNAVGAGGEGTMQGGNGADTNDGGGGGGYFGGSDAAIAWINPTGGETSGAGKGGTGFVHADAVAAQILAATAGVSPPNPYDPDYQSGVGVATMSGHGLVVAEWYIPQ
;
A
#
# COMPACT_ATOMS: atom_id res chain seq x y z
N MET A 1 3.48 -27.73 35.72
CA MET A 1 4.25 -26.95 36.69
C MET A 1 4.19 -27.61 38.05
N ASP A 2 5.33 -27.74 38.73
CA ASP A 2 5.38 -28.25 40.09
C ASP A 2 4.73 -27.26 41.07
N TYR A 3 4.04 -27.80 42.07
CA TYR A 3 3.51 -27.00 43.15
C TYR A 3 4.62 -26.69 44.17
N TYR A 4 4.89 -25.40 44.38
CA TYR A 4 5.82 -24.95 45.42
C TYR A 4 5.03 -24.46 46.65
N PRO A 5 5.16 -25.08 47.83
CA PRO A 5 4.43 -24.67 49.03
C PRO A 5 4.98 -23.35 49.60
N PRO A 6 4.16 -22.55 50.31
CA PRO A 6 4.61 -21.34 50.99
C PRO A 6 5.74 -21.62 51.98
N LYS A 7 6.78 -20.77 52.01
CA LYS A 7 7.97 -21.00 52.84
C LYS A 7 7.67 -21.10 54.34
N ASN A 8 6.64 -20.39 54.81
CA ASN A 8 6.20 -20.38 56.20
C ASN A 8 5.12 -21.42 56.53
N ASN A 9 4.74 -22.27 55.57
CA ASN A 9 3.83 -23.40 55.79
C ASN A 9 4.23 -24.55 54.84
N PRO A 10 5.35 -25.26 55.13
CA PRO A 10 5.91 -26.27 54.24
C PRO A 10 5.00 -27.50 54.12
N ALA A 11 5.14 -28.22 53.00
CA ALA A 11 4.41 -29.46 52.77
C ALA A 11 4.77 -30.52 53.81
N THR A 12 3.77 -31.30 54.22
CA THR A 12 3.92 -32.47 55.10
C THR A 12 3.29 -33.69 54.44
N GLU A 13 3.54 -34.89 54.96
CA GLU A 13 2.94 -36.12 54.44
C GLU A 13 1.40 -36.09 54.52
N ALA A 14 0.85 -35.51 55.61
CA ALA A 14 -0.58 -35.32 55.80
C ALA A 14 -1.17 -34.18 54.95
N ASN A 15 -0.34 -33.21 54.52
CA ASN A 15 -0.75 -32.10 53.67
C ASN A 15 0.36 -31.78 52.66
N PRO A 16 0.42 -32.49 51.53
CA PRO A 16 1.49 -32.32 50.54
C PRO A 16 1.37 -31.03 49.72
N ARG A 17 0.22 -30.32 49.77
CA ARG A 17 -0.04 -29.08 49.01
C ARG A 17 -0.74 -28.02 49.89
N PRO A 18 -0.06 -27.52 50.94
CA PRO A 18 -0.66 -26.56 51.87
C PRO A 18 -0.99 -25.24 51.17
N PRO A 19 -2.21 -24.69 51.28
CA PRO A 19 -2.63 -23.51 50.52
C PRO A 19 -1.87 -22.24 50.91
N TYR A 20 -1.90 -21.27 50.00
CA TYR A 20 -1.48 -19.90 50.27
C TYR A 20 -2.62 -19.14 50.96
N TYR A 21 -2.27 -18.40 52.01
CA TYR A 21 -3.16 -17.50 52.73
C TYR A 21 -2.69 -16.05 52.58
N ASP A 22 -3.65 -15.16 52.38
CA ASP A 22 -3.44 -13.73 52.45
C ASP A 22 -3.15 -13.29 53.88
N GLY A 23 -2.41 -12.19 54.02
CA GLY A 23 -2.21 -11.54 55.31
C GLY A 23 -3.38 -10.62 55.66
N ASN A 24 -3.55 -10.36 56.95
CA ASN A 24 -4.41 -9.29 57.45
C ASN A 24 -3.58 -8.37 58.34
N ALA A 25 -3.16 -7.23 57.78
CA ALA A 25 -2.32 -6.26 58.48
C ALA A 25 -3.02 -5.64 59.71
N GLN A 26 -4.33 -5.40 59.64
CA GLN A 26 -5.10 -4.84 60.76
C GLN A 26 -5.20 -5.81 61.95
N ALA A 27 -5.19 -7.12 61.66
CA ALA A 27 -5.20 -8.18 62.68
C ALA A 27 -3.78 -8.68 63.05
N GLY A 28 -2.71 -8.09 62.49
CA GLY A 28 -1.33 -8.55 62.70
C GLY A 28 -0.99 -9.92 62.11
N ILE A 29 -1.84 -10.47 61.23
CA ILE A 29 -1.67 -11.78 60.61
C ILE A 29 -0.81 -11.62 59.35
N LYS A 30 0.34 -12.28 59.33
CA LYS A 30 1.24 -12.30 58.16
C LYS A 30 0.70 -13.27 57.10
N GLY A 31 0.77 -12.84 55.85
CA GLY A 31 0.45 -13.69 54.70
C GLY A 31 1.52 -14.75 54.45
N SER A 32 1.24 -15.59 53.46
CA SER A 32 2.15 -16.64 53.01
C SER A 32 3.37 -16.08 52.28
N PHE A 33 4.52 -16.70 52.51
CA PHE A 33 5.77 -16.33 51.86
C PHE A 33 5.95 -17.11 50.56
N VAL A 34 5.76 -16.44 49.43
CA VAL A 34 5.87 -17.02 48.09
C VAL A 34 7.32 -17.40 47.80
N PRO A 35 7.65 -18.67 47.55
CA PRO A 35 8.97 -19.07 47.06
C PRO A 35 9.24 -18.46 45.68
N GLY A 36 10.47 -18.00 45.43
CA GLY A 36 10.82 -17.39 44.13
C GLY A 36 10.52 -18.31 42.94
N LYS A 37 10.74 -19.62 43.08
CA LYS A 37 10.41 -20.61 42.04
C LYS A 37 8.93 -20.64 41.66
N ALA A 38 8.03 -20.33 42.60
CA ALA A 38 6.59 -20.28 42.33
C ALA A 38 6.21 -19.14 41.37
N VAL A 39 7.07 -18.13 41.23
CA VAL A 39 6.87 -16.98 40.33
C VAL A 39 7.76 -17.09 39.08
N GLU A 40 9.03 -17.45 39.26
CA GLU A 40 10.01 -17.54 38.17
C GLU A 40 9.66 -18.64 37.17
N HIS A 41 9.20 -19.82 37.63
CA HIS A 41 8.83 -20.90 36.71
C HIS A 41 7.71 -20.47 35.74
N PRO A 42 6.57 -19.90 36.20
CA PRO A 42 5.57 -19.36 35.27
C PRO A 42 6.14 -18.31 34.31
N GLN A 43 7.04 -17.43 34.79
CA GLN A 43 7.67 -16.43 33.93
C GLN A 43 8.53 -17.08 32.83
N ARG A 44 9.29 -18.14 33.14
CA ARG A 44 10.07 -18.87 32.13
C ARG A 44 9.20 -19.62 31.13
N GLU A 45 8.08 -20.19 31.56
CA GLU A 45 7.09 -20.81 30.65
C GLU A 45 6.51 -19.75 29.70
N ILE A 46 6.18 -18.56 30.21
CA ILE A 46 5.71 -17.43 29.38
C ILE A 46 6.79 -16.97 28.39
N LEU A 47 8.05 -16.84 28.84
CA LEU A 47 9.17 -16.50 27.95
C LEU A 47 9.36 -17.55 26.86
N ALA A 48 9.31 -18.84 27.22
CA ALA A 48 9.43 -19.93 26.26
C ALA A 48 8.32 -19.89 25.20
N VAL A 49 7.08 -19.55 25.57
CA VAL A 49 5.97 -19.36 24.61
C VAL A 49 6.23 -18.18 23.68
N ILE A 50 6.72 -17.05 24.21
CA ILE A 50 7.02 -15.84 23.42
C ILE A 50 8.16 -16.11 22.43
N GLU A 51 9.24 -16.74 22.90
CA GLU A 51 10.41 -17.09 22.09
C GLU A 51 10.08 -18.15 21.03
N ALA A 52 9.23 -19.13 21.35
CA ALA A 52 8.77 -20.14 20.39
C ALA A 52 7.94 -19.55 19.23
N ALA A 53 7.39 -18.35 19.40
CA ALA A 53 6.69 -17.59 18.37
C ALA A 53 7.61 -16.59 17.63
N ASP A 54 8.93 -16.69 17.81
CA ASP A 54 9.94 -15.79 17.24
C ASP A 54 9.78 -14.30 17.66
N ILE A 55 9.12 -14.05 18.80
CA ILE A 55 8.99 -12.70 19.38
C ILE A 55 10.14 -12.46 20.36
N VAL A 56 10.82 -11.31 20.25
CA VAL A 56 11.82 -10.88 21.25
C VAL A 56 11.10 -10.39 22.51
N PRO A 57 11.32 -11.00 23.69
CA PRO A 57 10.67 -10.56 24.92
C PRO A 57 11.00 -9.11 25.29
N SER A 58 9.99 -8.37 25.74
CA SER A 58 10.08 -6.95 26.07
C SER A 58 9.27 -6.63 27.32
N ALA A 59 9.93 -6.00 28.30
CA ALA A 59 9.26 -5.52 29.51
C ALA A 59 8.27 -4.36 29.25
N ASN A 60 8.29 -3.78 28.04
CA ASN A 60 7.43 -2.64 27.66
C ASN A 60 6.14 -3.07 26.96
N SER A 61 5.91 -4.37 26.75
CA SER A 61 4.70 -4.88 26.09
C SER A 61 3.95 -5.85 26.99
N THR A 62 2.67 -5.58 27.19
CA THR A 62 1.74 -6.43 27.95
C THR A 62 0.96 -7.39 27.06
N THR A 63 1.19 -7.39 25.74
CA THR A 63 0.44 -8.16 24.75
C THR A 63 1.21 -9.35 24.17
N GLN A 64 2.51 -9.47 24.42
CA GLN A 64 3.38 -10.46 23.75
C GLN A 64 2.93 -11.92 23.94
N LEU A 65 2.46 -12.29 25.13
CA LEU A 65 1.97 -13.66 25.37
C LEU A 65 0.74 -13.98 24.51
N LEU A 66 -0.17 -13.01 24.35
CA LEU A 66 -1.35 -13.19 23.49
C LEU A 66 -0.96 -13.27 22.02
N GLU A 67 -0.02 -12.44 21.58
CA GLU A 67 0.52 -12.45 20.22
C GLU A 67 1.19 -13.80 19.90
N ALA A 68 2.03 -14.29 20.82
CA ALA A 68 2.71 -15.56 20.68
C ALA A 68 1.75 -16.75 20.57
N ILE A 69 0.73 -16.83 21.43
CA ILE A 69 -0.28 -17.89 21.37
C ILE A 69 -1.03 -17.88 20.04
N LYS A 70 -1.37 -16.69 19.51
CA LYS A 70 -2.04 -16.57 18.21
C LYS A 70 -1.15 -17.12 17.08
N ILE A 71 0.15 -16.81 17.10
CA ILE A 71 1.12 -17.31 16.11
C ILE A 71 1.23 -18.84 16.21
N LEU A 72 1.43 -19.39 17.40
CA LEU A 72 1.60 -20.84 17.60
C LEU A 72 0.35 -21.64 17.23
N ILE A 73 -0.84 -21.11 17.51
CA ILE A 73 -2.10 -21.74 17.07
C ILE A 73 -2.17 -21.75 15.53
N ALA A 74 -1.87 -20.63 14.88
CA ALA A 74 -1.86 -20.55 13.41
C ALA A 74 -0.84 -21.53 12.78
N GLN A 75 0.32 -21.74 13.42
CA GLN A 75 1.31 -22.73 13.00
C GLN A 75 0.81 -24.17 13.15
N GLN A 76 0.15 -24.51 14.26
CA GLN A 76 -0.29 -25.89 14.55
C GLN A 76 -1.53 -26.32 13.77
N THR A 77 -2.42 -25.41 13.39
CA THR A 77 -3.66 -25.79 12.69
C THR A 77 -3.44 -26.09 11.21
N GLY A 78 -2.24 -25.88 10.66
CA GLY A 78 -1.98 -26.04 9.22
C GLY A 78 -2.93 -25.22 8.34
N THR A 79 -3.66 -24.29 8.95
CA THR A 79 -4.58 -23.41 8.25
C THR A 79 -3.72 -22.38 7.59
N THR A 80 -3.65 -22.47 6.27
CA THR A 80 -3.28 -21.38 5.37
C THR A 80 -3.68 -20.06 6.02
N PRO A 81 -2.76 -19.10 6.16
CA PRO A 81 -3.05 -17.87 6.88
C PRO A 81 -4.39 -17.30 6.46
N THR A 82 -5.29 -17.09 7.41
CA THR A 82 -6.62 -16.56 7.10
C THR A 82 -6.43 -15.18 6.47
N PRO A 83 -6.93 -14.97 5.24
CA PRO A 83 -6.85 -13.70 4.55
C PRO A 83 -7.34 -12.55 5.44
N GLY A 84 -6.52 -11.52 5.63
CA GLY A 84 -6.84 -10.38 6.50
C GLY A 84 -6.63 -10.59 8.02
N GLY A 85 -6.12 -11.74 8.46
CA GLY A 85 -5.57 -11.91 9.80
C GLY A 85 -4.17 -11.27 9.93
N PRO A 86 -3.63 -11.12 11.15
CA PRO A 86 -2.21 -10.80 11.35
C PRO A 86 -1.36 -12.00 10.95
N THR A 87 -1.27 -12.29 9.66
CA THR A 87 -0.37 -13.28 9.07
C THR A 87 1.06 -12.77 9.24
N PRO A 88 1.97 -13.52 9.90
CA PRO A 88 3.37 -13.14 9.94
C PRO A 88 3.99 -13.50 8.59
N TYR A 89 3.86 -12.59 7.63
CA TYR A 89 4.68 -12.63 6.43
C TYR A 89 6.14 -12.62 6.85
N ASN A 90 6.85 -13.73 6.66
CA ASN A 90 8.22 -13.91 7.15
C ASN A 90 9.28 -13.49 6.11
N HIS A 91 8.84 -13.04 4.94
CA HIS A 91 9.69 -12.53 3.88
C HIS A 91 9.05 -11.34 3.18
N LYS A 92 9.89 -10.47 2.60
CA LYS A 92 9.46 -9.23 1.94
C LYS A 92 10.45 -8.80 0.85
N GLN A 93 9.93 -8.19 -0.20
CA GLN A 93 10.70 -7.50 -1.24
C GLN A 93 9.98 -6.22 -1.67
N ALA A 94 10.72 -5.11 -1.76
CA ALA A 94 10.20 -3.84 -2.26
C ALA A 94 10.74 -3.57 -3.67
N PHE A 95 9.87 -3.04 -4.54
CA PHE A 95 10.17 -2.62 -5.89
C PHE A 95 9.92 -1.12 -6.01
N VAL A 96 10.98 -0.39 -6.30
CA VAL A 96 10.95 1.06 -6.52
C VAL A 96 11.02 1.35 -8.01
N TYR A 97 10.72 2.59 -8.41
CA TYR A 97 10.75 2.97 -9.81
C TYR A 97 12.15 2.87 -10.42
N THR A 98 12.27 2.17 -11.55
CA THR A 98 13.52 1.97 -12.31
C THR A 98 13.44 2.43 -13.77
N GLY A 99 12.26 2.88 -14.23
CA GLY A 99 12.01 3.17 -15.65
C GLY A 99 11.74 1.94 -16.52
N ALA A 100 11.62 0.75 -15.94
CA ALA A 100 11.39 -0.49 -16.67
C ALA A 100 10.65 -1.55 -15.83
N ASP A 101 10.11 -2.56 -16.51
CA ASP A 101 9.46 -3.71 -15.89
C ASP A 101 10.47 -4.50 -15.04
N GLN A 102 10.07 -4.84 -13.83
CA GLN A 102 10.88 -5.63 -12.92
C GLN A 102 10.36 -7.08 -12.86
N ASN A 103 11.26 -8.02 -12.64
CA ASN A 103 10.92 -9.43 -12.52
C ASN A 103 10.73 -9.79 -11.05
N PHE A 104 9.71 -10.60 -10.78
CA PHE A 104 9.54 -11.28 -9.51
C PHE A 104 9.18 -12.73 -9.78
N VAL A 105 9.87 -13.67 -9.13
CA VAL A 105 9.53 -15.09 -9.19
C VAL A 105 8.91 -15.42 -7.84
N VAL A 106 7.69 -15.96 -7.85
CA VAL A 106 7.02 -16.38 -6.63
C VAL A 106 7.91 -17.42 -5.93
N PRO A 107 8.37 -17.19 -4.70
CA PRO A 107 9.35 -18.07 -4.08
C PRO A 107 8.82 -19.49 -3.89
N ALA A 108 9.70 -20.48 -4.11
CA ALA A 108 9.36 -21.87 -3.88
C ALA A 108 8.95 -22.09 -2.41
N GLY A 109 7.88 -22.87 -2.20
CA GLY A 109 7.33 -23.14 -0.87
C GLY A 109 6.50 -22.00 -0.27
N ALA A 110 6.33 -20.87 -0.96
CA ALA A 110 5.38 -19.85 -0.53
C ALA A 110 3.95 -20.40 -0.64
N VAL A 111 3.12 -20.10 0.35
CA VAL A 111 1.70 -20.49 0.36
C VAL A 111 0.75 -19.30 0.35
N MET A 112 1.25 -18.10 0.69
CA MET A 112 0.52 -16.84 0.66
C MET A 112 1.39 -15.73 0.11
N LEU A 113 0.78 -14.83 -0.63
CA LEU A 113 1.45 -13.66 -1.21
C LEU A 113 0.56 -12.43 -1.06
N LYS A 114 1.11 -11.36 -0.50
CA LYS A 114 0.46 -10.06 -0.33
C LYS A 114 1.24 -8.99 -1.07
N PHE A 115 0.49 -8.12 -1.72
CA PHE A 115 1.01 -6.94 -2.37
C PHE A 115 0.40 -5.68 -1.79
N LYS A 116 1.27 -4.71 -1.49
CA LYS A 116 0.92 -3.33 -1.16
C LYS A 116 1.45 -2.44 -2.28
N ILE A 117 0.57 -1.69 -2.93
CA ILE A 117 0.86 -1.05 -4.21
C ILE A 117 0.44 0.42 -4.12
N TRP A 118 1.36 1.34 -4.40
CA TRP A 118 1.11 2.77 -4.53
C TRP A 118 1.35 3.22 -5.97
N GLY A 119 0.39 3.92 -6.57
CA GLY A 119 0.51 4.50 -7.91
C GLY A 119 1.40 5.75 -7.92
N GLY A 120 1.91 6.11 -9.09
CA GLY A 120 2.64 7.36 -9.29
C GLY A 120 1.71 8.57 -9.20
N ALA A 121 2.19 9.67 -8.62
CA ALA A 121 1.43 10.91 -8.58
C ALA A 121 1.35 11.59 -9.95
N GLY A 122 0.31 12.40 -10.19
CA GLY A 122 0.27 13.32 -11.33
C GLY A 122 1.29 14.44 -11.21
N GLY A 123 1.69 15.00 -12.35
CA GLY A 123 2.65 16.10 -12.36
C GLY A 123 2.00 17.41 -11.90
N ILE A 124 2.85 18.32 -11.41
CA ILE A 124 2.41 19.58 -10.80
C ILE A 124 3.38 20.71 -11.11
N TRP A 125 2.88 21.94 -11.10
CA TRP A 125 3.70 23.14 -11.01
C TRP A 125 4.42 23.26 -9.67
N SER A 126 5.71 23.58 -9.70
CA SER A 126 6.53 23.74 -8.50
C SER A 126 5.98 24.84 -7.58
N GLY A 127 5.52 24.45 -6.39
CA GLY A 127 5.08 25.37 -5.33
C GLY A 127 3.58 25.37 -5.06
N ASP A 128 2.77 24.77 -5.93
CA ASP A 128 1.34 24.60 -5.66
C ASP A 128 1.09 23.31 -4.86
N PRO A 129 0.12 23.27 -3.93
CA PRO A 129 -0.29 22.05 -3.21
C PRO A 129 -1.35 21.23 -3.98
N ASN A 130 -1.40 21.38 -5.30
CA ASN A 130 -2.57 21.07 -6.14
C ASN A 130 -2.41 19.86 -7.07
N GLY A 131 -1.31 19.12 -6.94
CA GLY A 131 -1.09 17.90 -7.70
C GLY A 131 -1.87 16.74 -7.10
N SER A 132 -2.05 15.69 -7.89
CA SER A 132 -2.94 14.59 -7.53
C SER A 132 -2.13 13.36 -7.17
N ALA A 133 -2.28 12.90 -5.93
CA ALA A 133 -1.60 11.70 -5.48
C ALA A 133 -2.05 10.45 -6.25
N GLY A 134 -1.15 9.46 -6.31
CA GLY A 134 -1.49 8.12 -6.77
C GLY A 134 -2.45 7.41 -5.81
N GLY A 135 -3.09 6.33 -6.28
CA GLY A 135 -3.93 5.47 -5.47
C GLY A 135 -3.11 4.45 -4.66
N PHE A 136 -3.80 3.71 -3.78
CA PHE A 136 -3.26 2.55 -3.08
C PHE A 136 -4.12 1.33 -3.33
N THR A 137 -3.48 0.19 -3.53
CA THR A 137 -4.12 -1.11 -3.69
C THR A 137 -3.41 -2.15 -2.86
N LEU A 138 -4.17 -2.90 -2.08
CA LEU A 138 -3.75 -4.10 -1.39
C LEU A 138 -4.43 -5.30 -2.03
N ALA A 139 -3.68 -6.36 -2.28
CA ALA A 139 -4.20 -7.65 -2.73
C ALA A 139 -3.45 -8.78 -2.03
N GLU A 140 -4.18 -9.79 -1.56
CA GLU A 140 -3.64 -10.99 -0.92
C GLU A 140 -4.14 -12.21 -1.70
N PHE A 141 -3.25 -13.16 -1.96
CA PHE A 141 -3.51 -14.36 -2.74
C PHE A 141 -3.08 -15.60 -1.94
N ASN A 142 -3.95 -16.60 -1.94
CA ASN A 142 -3.60 -17.95 -1.52
C ASN A 142 -3.02 -18.69 -2.73
N LEU A 143 -1.81 -19.23 -2.60
CA LEU A 143 -1.10 -19.88 -3.70
C LEU A 143 -1.52 -21.35 -3.93
N ALA A 144 -2.34 -21.92 -3.04
CA ALA A 144 -2.84 -23.28 -3.20
C ALA A 144 -3.96 -23.40 -4.25
N ASP A 145 -4.80 -22.35 -4.36
CA ASP A 145 -6.00 -22.34 -5.20
C ASP A 145 -6.17 -21.01 -5.98
N GLY A 146 -5.10 -20.20 -6.02
CA GLY A 146 -5.13 -18.84 -6.56
C GLY A 146 -4.73 -18.74 -8.03
N PRO A 147 -4.76 -17.52 -8.60
CA PRO A 147 -4.40 -17.26 -10.00
C PRO A 147 -2.88 -17.27 -10.22
N ILE A 148 -2.11 -17.58 -9.17
CA ILE A 148 -0.65 -17.60 -9.11
C ILE A 148 -0.20 -18.73 -8.20
N GLU A 149 0.86 -19.41 -8.60
CA GLU A 149 1.46 -20.53 -7.88
C GLU A 149 2.93 -20.25 -7.52
N ALA A 150 3.49 -21.05 -6.61
CA ALA A 150 4.91 -20.97 -6.30
C ALA A 150 5.76 -21.32 -7.53
N GLY A 151 6.77 -20.50 -7.83
CA GLY A 151 7.61 -20.62 -9.03
C GLY A 151 7.11 -19.80 -10.23
N ASP A 152 5.91 -19.23 -10.18
CA ASP A 152 5.42 -18.38 -11.26
C ASP A 152 6.28 -17.14 -11.44
N ALA A 153 6.53 -16.80 -12.71
CA ALA A 153 7.17 -15.54 -13.08
C ALA A 153 6.10 -14.45 -13.21
N LEU A 154 6.25 -13.40 -12.40
CA LEU A 154 5.44 -12.20 -12.42
C LEU A 154 6.25 -11.01 -12.92
N LYS A 155 5.54 -10.04 -13.52
CA LYS A 155 6.07 -8.72 -13.83
C LYS A 155 5.54 -7.69 -12.85
N ILE A 156 6.45 -6.83 -12.40
CA ILE A 156 6.17 -5.73 -11.51
C ILE A 156 6.39 -4.43 -12.29
N MET A 157 5.34 -3.62 -12.36
CA MET A 157 5.41 -2.26 -12.88
C MET A 157 5.32 -1.30 -11.71
N VAL A 158 6.25 -0.37 -11.65
CA VAL A 158 6.23 0.72 -10.68
C VAL A 158 6.03 2.02 -11.46
N GLY A 159 4.93 2.70 -11.20
CA GLY A 159 4.53 3.89 -11.95
C GLY A 159 5.48 5.06 -11.72
N GLN A 160 5.81 5.78 -12.78
CA GLN A 160 6.54 7.03 -12.68
C GLN A 160 5.57 8.15 -12.27
N GLY A 161 5.94 9.00 -11.31
CA GLY A 161 5.19 10.22 -11.07
C GLY A 161 5.31 11.20 -12.23
N GLY A 162 4.30 12.04 -12.44
CA GLY A 162 4.29 13.06 -13.48
C GLY A 162 5.48 14.00 -13.35
N LEU A 163 6.12 14.30 -14.48
CA LEU A 163 7.37 15.07 -14.53
C LEU A 163 7.20 16.45 -13.89
N ALA A 164 8.12 16.84 -13.00
CA ALA A 164 8.14 18.17 -12.37
C ALA A 164 8.42 19.30 -13.38
N LEU A 165 9.11 18.97 -14.48
CA LEU A 165 9.31 19.85 -15.62
C LEU A 165 8.20 19.58 -16.66
N GLY A 166 7.02 20.13 -16.41
CA GLY A 166 6.01 20.30 -17.46
C GLY A 166 6.49 21.27 -18.53
N ILE A 167 5.64 21.53 -19.53
CA ILE A 167 5.92 22.59 -20.51
C ILE A 167 5.72 23.93 -19.80
N ASN A 168 6.82 24.60 -19.46
CA ASN A 168 6.79 25.95 -18.89
C ASN A 168 6.74 26.97 -20.03
N TYR A 169 5.66 27.75 -20.12
CA TYR A 169 5.58 29.01 -20.89
C TYR A 169 6.31 28.94 -22.24
N SER A 170 5.79 28.12 -23.15
CA SER A 170 6.37 27.93 -24.48
C SER A 170 5.79 28.96 -25.46
N ALA A 171 6.65 29.73 -26.14
CA ALA A 171 6.23 30.52 -27.30
C ALA A 171 5.91 29.64 -28.52
N THR A 172 6.25 28.35 -28.43
CA THR A 172 5.95 27.32 -29.43
C THR A 172 4.62 26.67 -29.10
N GLU A 173 3.64 26.85 -29.98
CA GLU A 173 2.35 26.17 -29.93
C GLU A 173 2.51 24.65 -30.15
N ASN A 174 1.67 23.84 -29.48
CA ASN A 174 1.61 22.37 -29.61
C ASN A 174 2.88 21.64 -29.16
N GLN A 175 3.17 21.70 -27.87
CA GLN A 175 4.14 20.79 -27.27
C GLN A 175 3.43 19.69 -26.49
N ASP A 176 3.93 18.46 -26.64
CA ASP A 176 3.52 17.30 -25.86
C ASP A 176 4.59 16.98 -24.82
N THR A 177 4.18 16.70 -23.59
CA THR A 177 5.07 16.09 -22.60
C THR A 177 5.33 14.62 -22.93
N ALA A 178 6.45 14.08 -22.46
CA ALA A 178 6.65 12.64 -22.53
C ALA A 178 5.63 11.93 -21.61
N ALA A 179 5.08 10.82 -22.09
CA ALA A 179 4.25 9.95 -21.27
C ALA A 179 5.09 9.40 -20.10
N THR A 180 4.48 9.26 -18.94
CA THR A 180 5.14 8.63 -17.79
C THR A 180 5.15 7.12 -17.92
N TYR A 181 6.23 6.49 -17.45
CA TYR A 181 6.26 5.05 -17.34
C TYR A 181 5.11 4.54 -16.46
N GLY A 182 4.44 3.48 -16.89
CA GLY A 182 3.20 3.03 -16.25
C GLY A 182 1.93 3.62 -16.87
N PHE A 183 1.99 3.99 -18.14
CA PHE A 183 0.81 4.36 -18.94
C PHE A 183 0.10 5.65 -18.49
N GLY A 184 0.82 6.62 -17.92
CA GLY A 184 0.24 7.95 -17.70
C GLY A 184 0.15 8.73 -19.01
N GLY A 185 -0.92 9.50 -19.15
CA GLY A 185 -1.20 10.33 -20.32
C GLY A 185 -0.27 11.53 -20.42
N THR A 186 0.00 11.94 -21.66
CA THR A 186 0.75 13.17 -21.95
C THR A 186 -0.12 14.39 -21.70
N THR A 187 0.51 15.55 -21.65
CA THR A 187 -0.15 16.85 -21.67
C THR A 187 0.16 17.51 -22.98
N ARG A 188 -0.83 18.22 -23.53
CA ARG A 188 -0.61 19.14 -24.63
C ARG A 188 -0.88 20.56 -24.19
N VAL A 189 0.05 21.46 -24.54
CA VAL A 189 -0.03 22.89 -24.15
C VAL A 189 0.06 23.80 -25.38
N TRP A 190 -0.70 24.89 -25.34
CA TRP A 190 -0.87 25.93 -26.34
C TRP A 190 -0.57 27.30 -25.72
N GLY A 191 0.40 28.01 -26.30
CA GLY A 191 0.78 29.37 -25.88
C GLY A 191 1.40 29.44 -24.48
N SER A 192 1.08 30.50 -23.74
CA SER A 192 1.66 30.82 -22.41
C SER A 192 1.12 29.97 -21.25
N ASP A 193 0.39 28.90 -21.52
CA ASP A 193 -0.14 28.03 -20.48
C ASP A 193 0.91 27.00 -20.04
N ALA A 194 0.61 26.26 -18.96
CA ALA A 194 1.44 25.18 -18.48
C ALA A 194 0.56 23.98 -18.09
N GLY A 195 1.04 22.78 -18.35
CA GLY A 195 0.32 21.55 -18.05
C GLY A 195 1.27 20.40 -17.77
N TRP A 196 0.77 19.42 -17.03
CA TRP A 196 1.58 18.34 -16.49
C TRP A 196 0.98 16.96 -16.77
N PRO A 197 1.83 15.95 -17.03
CA PRO A 197 1.36 14.62 -17.41
C PRO A 197 0.71 13.91 -16.24
N GLY A 198 -0.12 12.91 -16.55
CA GLY A 198 -0.60 11.97 -15.56
C GLY A 198 0.54 11.10 -15.00
N GLY A 199 0.37 10.64 -13.78
CA GLY A 199 1.22 9.63 -13.16
C GLY A 199 0.94 8.25 -13.73
N GLY A 200 1.96 7.41 -13.74
CA GLY A 200 1.83 6.01 -14.13
C GLY A 200 1.18 5.15 -13.04
N LEU A 201 0.51 4.09 -13.46
CA LEU A 201 0.06 3.03 -12.57
C LEU A 201 1.24 2.24 -12.00
N SER A 202 1.02 1.67 -10.82
CA SER A 202 1.84 0.57 -10.30
C SER A 202 0.99 -0.69 -10.25
N GLY A 203 1.59 -1.85 -10.50
CA GLY A 203 0.84 -3.08 -10.53
C GLY A 203 1.66 -4.34 -10.69
N ILE A 204 0.97 -5.46 -10.55
CA ILE A 204 1.51 -6.81 -10.70
C ILE A 204 0.78 -7.54 -11.82
N PHE A 205 1.54 -8.27 -12.63
CA PHE A 205 1.04 -8.91 -13.84
C PHE A 205 1.56 -10.34 -13.93
N SER A 206 0.68 -11.30 -14.21
CA SER A 206 1.05 -12.70 -14.43
C SER A 206 1.97 -12.86 -15.64
N GLY A 207 2.80 -13.89 -15.67
CA GLY A 207 3.68 -14.20 -16.81
C GLY A 207 4.92 -13.30 -16.93
N SER A 208 5.85 -13.71 -17.80
CA SER A 208 7.20 -13.14 -17.93
C SER A 208 7.40 -12.17 -19.10
N GLY A 209 6.39 -11.99 -19.96
CA GLY A 209 6.45 -11.04 -21.08
C GLY A 209 6.39 -9.58 -20.62
N ALA A 210 6.92 -8.65 -21.42
CA ALA A 210 6.81 -7.21 -21.14
C ALA A 210 5.35 -6.77 -20.99
N ILE A 211 5.12 -5.69 -20.25
CA ILE A 211 3.79 -5.14 -20.00
C ILE A 211 3.48 -4.11 -21.09
N ALA A 212 2.51 -4.42 -21.95
CA ALA A 212 2.04 -3.53 -23.01
C ALA A 212 0.56 -3.16 -22.81
N ALA A 213 0.20 -1.90 -23.06
CA ALA A 213 -1.11 -1.33 -22.71
C ALA A 213 -2.33 -2.13 -23.23
N GLY A 214 -2.20 -2.82 -24.37
CA GLY A 214 -3.29 -3.60 -24.98
C GLY A 214 -3.52 -4.98 -24.39
N GLU A 215 -2.50 -5.62 -23.81
CA GLU A 215 -2.57 -7.00 -23.28
C GLU A 215 -2.46 -7.06 -21.75
N ALA A 216 -1.95 -5.99 -21.15
CA ALA A 216 -1.68 -5.92 -19.72
C ALA A 216 -2.94 -6.09 -18.85
N ALA A 217 -4.12 -5.70 -19.35
CA ALA A 217 -5.39 -5.87 -18.62
C ALA A 217 -5.73 -7.33 -18.33
N ALA A 218 -5.53 -8.23 -19.29
CA ALA A 218 -5.81 -9.65 -19.09
C ALA A 218 -4.82 -10.32 -18.13
N ARG A 219 -3.63 -9.73 -17.96
CA ARG A 219 -2.57 -10.24 -17.07
C ARG A 219 -2.57 -9.58 -15.69
N ALA A 220 -3.34 -8.52 -15.50
CA ALA A 220 -3.34 -7.75 -14.26
C ALA A 220 -3.84 -8.61 -13.09
N LEU A 221 -3.07 -8.62 -12.02
CA LEU A 221 -3.46 -9.29 -10.76
C LEU A 221 -3.90 -8.25 -9.72
N ALA A 222 -3.21 -7.11 -9.65
CA ALA A 222 -3.59 -5.96 -8.84
C ALA A 222 -2.90 -4.69 -9.37
N ILE A 223 -3.62 -3.56 -9.33
CA ILE A 223 -3.17 -2.26 -9.84
C ILE A 223 -3.60 -1.16 -8.87
N ALA A 224 -2.70 -0.22 -8.61
CA ALA A 224 -3.04 1.10 -8.09
C ALA A 224 -2.93 2.15 -9.20
N GLY A 225 -4.00 2.90 -9.41
CA GLY A 225 -4.05 3.94 -10.43
C GLY A 225 -3.12 5.11 -10.13
N GLY A 226 -2.54 5.68 -11.17
CA GLY A 226 -1.78 6.92 -11.10
C GLY A 226 -2.69 8.15 -10.96
N GLY A 227 -2.16 9.23 -10.42
CA GLY A 227 -2.85 10.53 -10.33
C GLY A 227 -2.93 11.21 -11.70
N GLY A 228 -3.97 12.01 -11.92
CA GLY A 228 -4.11 12.85 -13.11
C GLY A 228 -3.25 14.11 -13.04
N GLY A 229 -2.88 14.64 -14.20
CA GLY A 229 -2.06 15.83 -14.33
C GLY A 229 -2.85 17.13 -14.15
N SER A 230 -2.21 18.16 -13.56
CA SER A 230 -2.79 19.49 -13.40
C SER A 230 -2.62 20.37 -14.65
N VAL A 231 -3.31 21.51 -14.66
CA VAL A 231 -3.12 22.58 -15.66
C VAL A 231 -3.11 23.94 -14.96
N TYR A 232 -2.24 24.82 -15.44
CA TYR A 232 -2.10 26.21 -15.05
C TYR A 232 -2.31 27.12 -16.26
N ARG A 233 -3.14 28.17 -16.10
CA ARG A 233 -3.34 29.19 -17.12
C ARG A 233 -2.89 30.55 -16.61
N SER A 234 -2.14 31.27 -17.43
CA SER A 234 -1.52 32.54 -17.03
C SER A 234 -2.45 33.77 -17.14
N ARG A 235 -3.76 33.56 -17.34
CA ARG A 235 -4.73 34.64 -17.58
C ARG A 235 -5.32 35.17 -16.26
N PRO A 236 -5.39 36.50 -16.05
CA PRO A 236 -5.99 37.08 -14.85
C PRO A 236 -7.42 36.56 -14.63
N GLY A 237 -7.67 35.94 -13.47
CA GLY A 237 -8.99 35.46 -13.07
C GLY A 237 -9.36 34.03 -13.49
N GLN A 238 -8.46 33.27 -14.13
CA GLN A 238 -8.71 31.86 -14.44
C GLN A 238 -8.15 30.92 -13.34
N PRO A 239 -8.97 30.03 -12.76
CA PRO A 239 -8.54 29.14 -11.69
C PRO A 239 -7.62 28.01 -12.20
N HIS A 240 -6.68 27.56 -11.34
CA HIS A 240 -5.88 26.37 -11.59
C HIS A 240 -6.80 25.14 -11.45
N SER A 241 -6.58 24.11 -12.28
CA SER A 241 -7.31 22.85 -12.14
C SER A 241 -6.39 21.74 -11.67
N ASN A 242 -6.87 21.04 -10.65
CA ASN A 242 -6.17 19.92 -10.03
C ASN A 242 -6.59 18.64 -10.72
N GLY A 243 -5.63 17.74 -10.98
CA GLY A 243 -5.95 16.43 -11.54
C GLY A 243 -6.84 15.60 -10.60
N GLY A 244 -7.45 14.55 -11.12
CA GLY A 244 -8.12 13.54 -10.29
C GLY A 244 -7.11 12.64 -9.57
N TYR A 245 -7.44 12.16 -8.37
CA TYR A 245 -6.59 11.19 -7.66
C TYR A 245 -6.68 9.81 -8.28
N GLY A 246 -5.61 9.02 -8.17
CA GLY A 246 -5.67 7.60 -8.50
C GLY A 246 -6.70 6.89 -7.61
N ASN A 247 -7.42 5.92 -8.19
CA ASN A 247 -8.48 5.15 -7.54
C ASN A 247 -9.72 5.94 -7.06
N ALA A 248 -9.80 7.25 -7.32
CA ALA A 248 -10.92 8.07 -6.86
C ALA A 248 -12.27 7.65 -7.48
N VAL A 249 -13.36 8.05 -6.83
CA VAL A 249 -14.70 7.96 -7.43
C VAL A 249 -14.71 8.81 -8.70
N GLY A 250 -15.04 8.20 -9.84
CA GLY A 250 -15.00 8.85 -11.15
C GLY A 250 -13.62 8.90 -11.81
N ALA A 251 -12.60 8.24 -11.23
CA ALA A 251 -11.35 7.90 -11.91
C ALA A 251 -11.61 6.93 -13.08
N GLY A 252 -10.66 6.86 -14.01
CA GLY A 252 -10.82 6.15 -15.27
C GLY A 252 -11.47 7.02 -16.36
N GLY A 253 -11.95 6.37 -17.41
CA GLY A 253 -12.59 7.01 -18.56
C GLY A 253 -12.05 6.50 -19.89
N GLU A 254 -10.81 6.02 -19.90
CA GLU A 254 -10.24 5.29 -21.02
C GLU A 254 -10.52 3.80 -20.91
N GLY A 255 -10.79 3.15 -22.04
CA GLY A 255 -11.04 1.70 -22.13
C GLY A 255 -9.77 0.84 -22.04
N THR A 256 -8.60 1.46 -21.94
CA THR A 256 -7.29 0.80 -21.85
C THR A 256 -6.56 1.23 -20.58
N MET A 257 -5.40 0.65 -20.30
CA MET A 257 -4.59 1.08 -19.14
C MET A 257 -3.96 2.47 -19.31
N GLN A 258 -3.88 2.95 -20.54
CA GLN A 258 -3.32 4.23 -20.90
C GLN A 258 -4.25 5.36 -20.47
N GLY A 259 -3.73 6.27 -19.66
CA GLY A 259 -4.40 7.54 -19.38
C GLY A 259 -4.51 8.38 -20.65
N GLY A 260 -5.63 9.09 -20.79
CA GLY A 260 -5.92 9.96 -21.92
C GLY A 260 -4.86 11.05 -22.05
N ASN A 261 -4.38 11.27 -23.27
CA ASN A 261 -3.50 12.38 -23.56
C ASN A 261 -4.30 13.67 -23.55
N GLY A 262 -3.77 14.74 -22.95
CA GLY A 262 -4.40 16.05 -22.97
C GLY A 262 -4.71 16.48 -24.41
N ALA A 263 -5.94 16.97 -24.63
CA ALA A 263 -6.35 17.49 -25.93
C ALA A 263 -5.64 18.82 -26.26
N ASP A 264 -5.79 19.27 -27.51
CA ASP A 264 -5.15 20.47 -28.11
C ASP A 264 -5.49 21.80 -27.39
N THR A 265 -6.23 21.76 -26.28
CA THR A 265 -6.83 22.92 -25.62
C THR A 265 -6.28 23.25 -24.22
N ASN A 266 -5.09 22.75 -23.85
CA ASN A 266 -4.47 22.91 -22.52
C ASN A 266 -5.07 22.00 -21.47
N ASP A 267 -4.92 20.68 -21.68
CA ASP A 267 -5.53 19.68 -20.82
C ASP A 267 -4.46 18.79 -20.14
N GLY A 268 -4.69 18.50 -18.87
CA GLY A 268 -3.82 17.65 -18.07
C GLY A 268 -3.95 16.20 -18.52
N GLY A 269 -2.84 15.45 -18.49
CA GLY A 269 -2.87 14.04 -18.86
C GLY A 269 -3.61 13.20 -17.84
N GLY A 270 -4.39 12.21 -18.29
CA GLY A 270 -5.01 11.23 -17.41
C GLY A 270 -3.98 10.30 -16.76
N GLY A 271 -4.23 9.84 -15.54
CA GLY A 271 -3.37 8.87 -14.85
C GLY A 271 -3.51 7.46 -15.45
N GLY A 272 -2.45 6.66 -15.44
CA GLY A 272 -2.53 5.25 -15.82
C GLY A 272 -3.38 4.46 -14.82
N GLY A 273 -4.03 3.38 -15.24
CA GLY A 273 -4.83 2.55 -14.34
C GLY A 273 -5.27 1.23 -14.98
N TYR A 274 -6.13 0.45 -14.31
CA TYR A 274 -6.78 -0.68 -15.00
C TYR A 274 -7.70 -0.18 -16.11
N PHE A 275 -8.45 0.87 -15.80
CA PHE A 275 -8.95 1.84 -16.76
C PHE A 275 -8.17 3.14 -16.56
N GLY A 276 -7.51 3.61 -17.60
CA GLY A 276 -6.79 4.87 -17.62
C GLY A 276 -7.74 6.03 -17.35
N GLY A 277 -7.25 7.02 -16.63
CA GLY A 277 -7.98 8.27 -16.41
C GLY A 277 -8.23 8.98 -17.73
N SER A 278 -9.40 9.56 -17.93
CA SER A 278 -9.63 10.39 -19.10
C SER A 278 -8.74 11.63 -19.08
N ASP A 279 -8.49 12.16 -20.26
CA ASP A 279 -8.18 13.58 -20.38
C ASP A 279 -9.38 14.40 -19.87
N ALA A 280 -9.19 15.69 -19.69
CA ALA A 280 -10.30 16.56 -19.37
C ALA A 280 -10.59 17.45 -20.57
N ALA A 281 -11.57 17.05 -21.37
CA ALA A 281 -12.12 17.93 -22.38
C ALA A 281 -12.73 19.17 -21.73
N ILE A 282 -12.29 20.35 -22.13
CA ILE A 282 -12.91 21.62 -21.75
C ILE A 282 -14.40 21.60 -22.11
N ALA A 283 -15.26 21.78 -21.11
CA ALA A 283 -16.62 22.23 -21.36
C ALA A 283 -16.58 23.73 -21.64
N TRP A 284 -16.63 24.13 -22.91
CA TRP A 284 -16.85 25.53 -23.32
C TRP A 284 -18.26 25.95 -22.90
N ILE A 285 -18.44 26.37 -21.65
CA ILE A 285 -19.74 26.84 -21.16
C ILE A 285 -19.58 28.15 -20.38
N ASN A 286 -19.44 29.28 -21.10
CA ASN A 286 -20.33 30.45 -20.95
C ASN A 286 -19.96 31.60 -21.92
N PRO A 287 -20.93 32.34 -22.50
CA PRO A 287 -20.70 33.62 -23.17
C PRO A 287 -20.19 34.75 -22.25
N THR A 288 -20.13 34.52 -20.93
CA THR A 288 -19.70 35.47 -19.90
C THR A 288 -18.27 35.24 -19.37
N GLY A 289 -17.49 34.35 -19.98
CA GLY A 289 -16.01 34.33 -19.81
C GLY A 289 -15.44 33.48 -18.68
N GLY A 290 -16.22 32.57 -18.08
CA GLY A 290 -15.71 31.57 -17.14
C GLY A 290 -15.39 30.26 -17.84
N GLU A 291 -14.12 29.99 -18.14
CA GLU A 291 -13.67 28.69 -18.65
C GLU A 291 -13.31 27.78 -17.46
N THR A 292 -13.85 26.56 -17.41
CA THR A 292 -13.39 25.53 -16.46
C THR A 292 -12.24 24.77 -17.10
N SER A 293 -11.05 24.87 -16.52
CA SER A 293 -9.80 24.23 -16.96
C SER A 293 -9.88 22.71 -16.80
N GLY A 294 -9.48 21.97 -17.84
CA GLY A 294 -9.54 20.51 -17.88
C GLY A 294 -8.29 19.86 -17.27
N ALA A 295 -8.35 19.48 -15.99
CA ALA A 295 -7.30 18.64 -15.41
C ALA A 295 -7.62 17.15 -15.57
N GLY A 296 -6.61 16.35 -15.93
CA GLY A 296 -6.78 14.94 -16.23
C GLY A 296 -7.29 14.16 -15.02
N LYS A 297 -8.09 13.13 -15.23
CA LYS A 297 -8.56 12.27 -14.14
C LYS A 297 -7.48 11.25 -13.76
N GLY A 298 -7.50 10.77 -12.51
CA GLY A 298 -6.65 9.65 -12.12
C GLY A 298 -7.13 8.34 -12.77
N GLY A 299 -6.25 7.35 -12.85
CA GLY A 299 -6.61 6.01 -13.29
C GLY A 299 -7.26 5.18 -12.18
N THR A 300 -7.92 4.08 -12.55
CA THR A 300 -8.57 3.18 -11.58
C THR A 300 -7.63 2.13 -11.04
N GLY A 301 -7.92 1.69 -9.81
CA GLY A 301 -7.31 0.51 -9.20
C GLY A 301 -8.05 -0.75 -9.61
N PHE A 302 -7.41 -1.88 -9.43
CA PHE A 302 -7.98 -3.19 -9.72
C PHE A 302 -7.39 -4.25 -8.80
N VAL A 303 -8.17 -5.26 -8.49
CA VAL A 303 -7.72 -6.49 -7.84
C VAL A 303 -8.43 -7.66 -8.52
N HIS A 304 -7.68 -8.71 -8.85
CA HIS A 304 -8.21 -9.92 -9.44
C HIS A 304 -9.25 -10.58 -8.53
N ALA A 305 -10.27 -11.20 -9.12
CA ALA A 305 -11.41 -11.75 -8.37
C ALA A 305 -11.02 -12.84 -7.37
N ASP A 306 -9.94 -13.58 -7.66
CA ASP A 306 -9.41 -14.65 -6.80
C ASP A 306 -8.52 -14.14 -5.66
N ALA A 307 -8.35 -12.82 -5.50
CA ALA A 307 -7.71 -12.28 -4.33
C ALA A 307 -8.57 -12.57 -3.09
N VAL A 308 -7.93 -13.15 -2.08
CA VAL A 308 -8.59 -13.57 -0.85
C VAL A 308 -8.77 -12.42 0.15
N ALA A 309 -8.01 -11.34 0.00
CA ALA A 309 -8.27 -10.06 0.62
C ALA A 309 -7.86 -8.92 -0.32
N ALA A 310 -8.61 -7.81 -0.28
CA ALA A 310 -8.40 -6.68 -1.19
C ALA A 310 -8.77 -5.36 -0.52
N GLN A 311 -8.04 -4.31 -0.89
CA GLN A 311 -8.41 -2.93 -0.55
C GLN A 311 -7.99 -2.01 -1.68
N ILE A 312 -8.89 -1.14 -2.14
CA ILE A 312 -8.58 -0.09 -3.12
C ILE A 312 -8.91 1.24 -2.46
N LEU A 313 -7.90 2.07 -2.27
CA LEU A 313 -8.01 3.37 -1.63
C LEU A 313 -7.58 4.48 -2.59
N ALA A 314 -8.34 5.58 -2.56
CA ALA A 314 -7.95 6.85 -3.16
C ALA A 314 -7.38 7.79 -2.10
N ALA A 315 -6.65 8.82 -2.53
CA ALA A 315 -6.34 9.94 -1.67
C ALA A 315 -7.64 10.68 -1.27
N THR A 316 -7.71 11.13 -0.01
CA THR A 316 -8.92 11.75 0.56
C THR A 316 -8.98 13.26 0.37
N ALA A 317 -7.84 13.94 0.17
CA ALA A 317 -7.71 15.29 -0.38
C ALA A 317 -6.23 15.71 -0.40
N GLY A 318 -5.79 16.37 -1.48
CA GLY A 318 -4.47 17.01 -1.57
C GLY A 318 -3.35 16.10 -2.09
N VAL A 319 -2.12 16.42 -1.69
CA VAL A 319 -0.88 15.85 -2.27
C VAL A 319 -0.43 14.53 -1.63
N SER A 320 -1.08 14.10 -0.56
CA SER A 320 -0.67 12.92 0.22
C SER A 320 -1.27 11.63 -0.35
N PRO A 321 -0.46 10.59 -0.55
CA PRO A 321 -0.96 9.29 -0.97
C PRO A 321 -1.80 8.63 0.14
N PRO A 322 -2.71 7.72 -0.22
CA PRO A 322 -3.40 6.87 0.74
C PRO A 322 -2.43 5.92 1.47
N ASN A 323 -2.82 5.54 2.69
CA ASN A 323 -2.08 4.63 3.58
C ASN A 323 -0.60 5.03 3.87
N PRO A 324 -0.29 6.30 4.22
CA PRO A 324 1.08 6.75 4.46
C PRO A 324 1.67 6.28 5.81
N TYR A 325 0.84 5.64 6.64
CA TYR A 325 1.22 5.10 7.95
C TYR A 325 1.53 3.60 7.89
N ASP A 326 1.43 2.97 6.72
CA ASP A 326 1.87 1.58 6.55
C ASP A 326 3.37 1.49 6.90
N PRO A 327 3.80 0.49 7.69
CA PRO A 327 5.22 0.31 8.01
C PRO A 327 6.13 0.17 6.76
N ASP A 328 5.56 -0.23 5.62
CA ASP A 328 6.31 -0.41 4.38
C ASP A 328 6.31 0.82 3.48
N TYR A 329 5.53 1.84 3.82
CA TYR A 329 5.48 3.07 3.05
C TYR A 329 6.83 3.79 3.10
N GLN A 330 7.33 4.21 1.94
CA GLN A 330 8.54 5.01 1.82
C GLN A 330 8.18 6.48 1.61
N SER A 331 8.85 7.38 2.33
CA SER A 331 8.59 8.82 2.24
C SER A 331 8.71 9.31 0.79
N GLY A 332 7.70 10.05 0.31
CA GLY A 332 7.66 10.64 -1.03
C GLY A 332 6.97 9.78 -2.09
N VAL A 333 6.69 8.50 -1.82
CA VAL A 333 5.98 7.61 -2.76
C VAL A 333 4.58 8.13 -3.07
N GLY A 334 4.21 8.23 -4.33
CA GLY A 334 2.87 8.66 -4.76
C GLY A 334 2.46 10.07 -4.31
N VAL A 335 3.38 10.87 -3.75
CA VAL A 335 3.15 12.24 -3.30
C VAL A 335 3.24 13.20 -4.48
N ALA A 336 2.25 14.08 -4.61
CA ALA A 336 2.15 14.94 -5.79
C ALA A 336 3.17 16.08 -5.85
N THR A 337 3.71 16.54 -4.71
CA THR A 337 4.66 17.67 -4.68
C THR A 337 6.05 17.34 -5.19
N MET A 338 6.38 16.06 -5.43
CA MET A 338 7.74 15.61 -5.73
C MET A 338 7.84 14.69 -6.95
N SER A 339 6.84 14.69 -7.84
CA SER A 339 6.74 13.66 -8.88
C SER A 339 6.79 12.25 -8.28
N GLY A 340 6.11 12.06 -7.15
CA GLY A 340 6.23 10.87 -6.31
C GLY A 340 5.97 9.60 -7.12
N HIS A 341 7.04 8.84 -7.34
CA HIS A 341 6.96 7.55 -8.00
C HIS A 341 6.14 6.57 -7.15
N GLY A 342 5.62 5.55 -7.81
CA GLY A 342 4.95 4.46 -7.13
C GLY A 342 5.89 3.58 -6.30
N LEU A 343 5.30 2.60 -5.64
CA LEU A 343 5.98 1.57 -4.87
C LEU A 343 5.16 0.29 -4.96
N VAL A 344 5.83 -0.86 -5.10
CA VAL A 344 5.21 -2.17 -4.91
C VAL A 344 5.98 -2.90 -3.82
N VAL A 345 5.28 -3.46 -2.84
CA VAL A 345 5.86 -4.31 -1.81
C VAL A 345 5.19 -5.67 -1.87
N ALA A 346 6.00 -6.71 -2.06
CA ALA A 346 5.59 -8.10 -1.98
C ALA A 346 5.98 -8.66 -0.61
N GLU A 347 5.03 -9.27 0.08
CA GLU A 347 5.20 -9.98 1.34
C GLU A 347 4.73 -11.41 1.14
N TRP A 348 5.49 -12.41 1.58
CA TRP A 348 5.08 -13.81 1.45
C TRP A 348 5.37 -14.63 2.71
N TYR A 349 4.62 -15.72 2.83
CA TYR A 349 4.78 -16.69 3.91
C TYR A 349 5.24 -18.03 3.34
N ILE A 350 6.34 -18.53 3.88
CA ILE A 350 6.84 -19.90 3.67
C ILE A 350 6.73 -20.64 5.02
N PRO A 351 5.97 -21.74 5.10
CA PRO A 351 5.94 -22.60 6.29
C PRO A 351 7.34 -23.16 6.57
N GLN A 352 7.74 -23.15 7.85
CA GLN A 352 8.99 -23.77 8.31
C GLN A 352 8.83 -25.29 8.48
#